data_AF-A0A3D2NHI3-F1
#
_entry.id   AF-A0A3D2NHI3-F1
#
_cell.length_a   1.000
_cell.length_b   1.000
_cell.length_c   1.000
_cell.angle_alpha   90.00
_cell.angle_beta   90.00
_cell.angle_gamma   90.00
#
_symmetry.space_group_name_H-M   'P 1'
#
loop_
_entity.id
_entity.type
_entity.pdbx_description
1 polymer ?
#
loop_
_entity_poly.entity_id
_entity_poly.type
_entity_poly.pdbx_seq_one_letter_code
_entity_poly.pdbx_strand_id
1 'polypeptide(L)'
;MFRYPTPQRPTEAGYAIAGDRFAILLAGPAAEGLVSTVWDAAAADSSLLEDVLSVIVTAGIHALPDFAVVELAGTSPETLRVAARGEVTIETDAGAVIDGRDARTWTETSLSAVTGFRLVHVGAPEGVGLLPLGLGVARADELAWGRPAAQSPRAASTSTPAPTPAPPAPSLPDETDVLETLSIDRSLFARPLDDENLELPAFLSDDTGDIELPDDRTLLGGRRATPAPTPAVTYVFAVEPGRELPLDRPLVLGRGPRPARHPGARIEAVPSPAKEISGAPLEVRLDGEHLIARDLDSTNGTIVRPQDSQPLLLRGGATLRVPVGTRFDLGDGVTAVFQIAT
;
A
#
# COMPACT_ATOMS: atom_id res chain seq x y z
N MET A 1 11.63 -18.41 19.45
CA MET A 1 10.85 -18.40 20.71
C MET A 1 10.63 -16.96 21.11
N PHE A 2 9.41 -16.62 21.50
CA PHE A 2 9.03 -15.28 21.92
C PHE A 2 9.50 -14.98 23.34
N ARG A 3 9.77 -13.71 23.60
CA ARG A 3 10.17 -13.18 24.90
C ARG A 3 9.49 -11.84 25.13
N TYR A 4 9.14 -11.57 26.37
CA TYR A 4 8.58 -10.29 26.77
C TYR A 4 9.10 -9.91 28.15
N PRO A 5 9.27 -8.61 28.43
CA PRO A 5 9.59 -8.16 29.76
C PRO A 5 8.34 -8.03 30.63
N THR A 6 8.50 -8.15 31.94
CA THR A 6 7.36 -7.93 32.85
C THR A 6 7.08 -6.43 32.92
N PRO A 7 5.87 -5.96 32.57
CA PRO A 7 5.57 -4.54 32.59
C PRO A 7 5.59 -4.01 34.02
N GLN A 8 6.13 -2.80 34.23
CA GLN A 8 6.13 -2.18 35.55
C GLN A 8 4.73 -1.78 36.03
N ARG A 9 3.83 -1.49 35.09
CA ARG A 9 2.43 -1.12 35.33
C ARG A 9 1.49 -2.08 34.60
N PRO A 10 1.27 -3.31 35.12
CA PRO A 10 0.54 -4.35 34.39
C PRO A 10 -0.88 -3.95 33.97
N THR A 11 -1.59 -3.16 34.77
CA THR A 11 -2.96 -2.72 34.50
C THR A 11 -3.08 -1.72 33.36
N GLU A 12 -2.01 -0.97 33.09
CA GLU A 12 -1.93 0.04 32.03
C GLU A 12 -1.20 -0.47 30.78
N ALA A 13 -0.43 -1.54 30.95
CA ALA A 13 0.30 -2.19 29.87
C ALA A 13 -0.65 -2.77 28.82
N GLY A 14 -0.12 -2.82 27.61
CA GLY A 14 -0.74 -3.49 26.48
C GLY A 14 -0.73 -5.01 26.55
N TYR A 15 -0.96 -5.62 25.40
CA TYR A 15 -0.96 -7.07 25.23
C TYR A 15 0.03 -7.49 24.15
N ALA A 16 0.90 -8.42 24.49
CA ALA A 16 1.67 -9.20 23.55
C ALA A 16 0.95 -10.51 23.26
N ILE A 17 0.80 -10.83 21.97
CA ILE A 17 0.17 -12.04 21.48
C ILE A 17 1.18 -12.78 20.60
N ALA A 18 1.44 -14.03 20.95
CA ALA A 18 2.37 -14.91 20.26
C ALA A 18 1.61 -16.09 19.67
N GLY A 19 1.34 -16.04 18.37
CA GLY A 19 0.80 -17.15 17.58
C GLY A 19 1.90 -17.98 16.93
N ASP A 20 1.51 -19.02 16.19
CA ASP A 20 2.47 -19.88 15.48
C ASP A 20 3.22 -19.11 14.39
N ARG A 21 2.47 -18.31 13.64
CA ARG A 21 2.98 -17.46 12.55
C ARG A 21 2.89 -15.96 12.84
N PHE A 22 2.33 -15.56 13.98
CA PHE A 22 2.05 -14.16 14.28
C PHE A 22 2.70 -13.70 15.57
N ALA A 23 3.22 -12.49 15.55
CA ALA A 23 3.63 -11.75 16.74
C ALA A 23 2.92 -10.40 16.73
N ILE A 24 2.15 -10.11 17.75
CA ILE A 24 1.30 -8.92 17.80
C ILE A 24 1.55 -8.20 19.11
N LEU A 25 1.65 -6.88 19.04
CA LEU A 25 1.64 -5.99 20.19
C LEU A 25 0.45 -5.04 20.02
N LEU A 26 -0.47 -5.04 20.97
CA LEU A 26 -1.51 -4.03 21.12
C LEU A 26 -1.05 -3.10 22.23
N ALA A 27 -0.66 -1.88 21.89
CA ALA A 27 -0.11 -0.90 22.83
C ALA A 27 -1.22 -0.19 23.63
N GLY A 28 -0.90 0.10 24.89
CA GLY A 28 -1.84 0.69 25.84
C GLY A 28 -3.02 -0.23 26.21
N PRO A 29 -3.99 0.27 26.99
CA PRO A 29 -5.09 -0.56 27.46
C PRO A 29 -6.05 -0.93 26.31
N ALA A 30 -5.99 -2.18 25.87
CA ALA A 30 -6.96 -2.76 24.92
C ALA A 30 -8.09 -3.50 25.65
N ALA A 31 -9.28 -3.50 25.05
CA ALA A 31 -10.41 -4.27 25.56
C ALA A 31 -10.15 -5.78 25.42
N GLU A 32 -10.39 -6.55 26.49
CA GLU A 32 -10.11 -8.00 26.51
C GLU A 32 -10.86 -8.78 25.41
N GLY A 33 -12.05 -8.34 25.01
CA GLY A 33 -12.80 -8.93 23.90
C GLY A 33 -12.09 -8.79 22.55
N LEU A 34 -11.44 -7.64 22.29
CA LEU A 34 -10.62 -7.45 21.10
C LEU A 34 -9.40 -8.38 21.12
N VAL A 35 -8.72 -8.45 22.27
CA VAL A 35 -7.55 -9.33 22.46
C VAL A 35 -7.89 -10.79 22.18
N SER A 36 -9.03 -11.26 22.69
CA SER A 36 -9.52 -12.62 22.43
C SER A 36 -9.77 -12.85 20.94
N THR A 37 -10.43 -11.92 20.26
CA THR A 37 -10.76 -12.07 18.84
C THR A 37 -9.51 -12.04 17.96
N VAL A 38 -8.53 -11.17 18.29
CA VAL A 38 -7.24 -11.10 17.61
C VAL A 38 -6.43 -12.39 17.81
N TRP A 39 -6.45 -12.95 19.03
CA TRP A 39 -5.84 -14.24 19.31
C TRP A 39 -6.46 -15.36 18.45
N ASP A 40 -7.78 -15.45 18.41
CA ASP A 40 -8.47 -16.50 17.64
C ASP A 40 -8.18 -16.40 16.14
N ALA A 41 -8.10 -15.18 15.60
CA ALA A 41 -7.68 -14.95 14.22
C ALA A 41 -6.23 -15.40 14.00
N ALA A 42 -5.30 -14.93 14.83
CA ALA A 42 -3.87 -15.26 14.72
C ALA A 42 -3.55 -16.75 14.94
N ALA A 43 -4.41 -17.48 15.66
CA ALA A 43 -4.26 -18.90 15.93
C ALA A 43 -4.82 -19.81 14.82
N ALA A 44 -5.54 -19.26 13.83
CA ALA A 44 -6.08 -20.06 12.73
C ALA A 44 -4.98 -20.46 11.73
N ASP A 45 -4.95 -21.75 11.35
CA ASP A 45 -3.88 -22.35 10.52
C ASP A 45 -3.66 -21.66 9.16
N SER A 46 -4.72 -21.09 8.59
CA SER A 46 -4.70 -20.40 7.29
C SER A 46 -4.80 -18.88 7.42
N SER A 47 -4.64 -18.33 8.62
CA SER A 47 -4.74 -16.88 8.82
C SER A 47 -3.61 -16.16 8.11
N LEU A 48 -3.97 -15.10 7.40
CA LEU A 48 -3.06 -14.14 6.81
C LEU A 48 -3.04 -12.85 7.63
N LEU A 49 -2.06 -11.98 7.37
CA LEU A 49 -1.98 -10.66 7.99
C LEU A 49 -3.29 -9.87 7.85
N GLU A 50 -3.93 -9.94 6.70
CA GLU A 50 -5.19 -9.25 6.40
C GLU A 50 -6.37 -9.70 7.28
N ASP A 51 -6.42 -10.97 7.66
CA ASP A 51 -7.48 -11.50 8.55
C ASP A 51 -7.34 -10.90 9.95
N VAL A 52 -6.11 -10.86 10.47
CA VAL A 52 -5.78 -10.25 11.77
C VAL A 52 -6.07 -8.76 11.75
N LEU A 53 -5.67 -8.05 10.69
CA LEU A 53 -5.95 -6.61 10.54
C LEU A 53 -7.44 -6.33 10.44
N SER A 54 -8.20 -7.18 9.74
CA SER A 54 -9.67 -7.06 9.61
C SER A 54 -10.36 -7.10 10.97
N VAL A 55 -9.91 -7.97 11.87
CA VAL A 55 -10.39 -8.02 13.26
C VAL A 55 -10.06 -6.74 14.02
N ILE A 56 -8.83 -6.24 13.91
CA ILE A 56 -8.40 -5.03 14.59
C ILE A 56 -9.23 -3.81 14.14
N VAL A 57 -9.49 -3.69 12.83
CA VAL A 57 -10.28 -2.57 12.26
C VAL A 57 -11.78 -2.70 12.43
N THR A 58 -12.29 -3.83 12.92
CA THR A 58 -13.74 -4.07 13.08
C THR A 58 -14.41 -3.02 13.99
N ALA A 59 -13.68 -2.47 14.97
CA ALA A 59 -14.17 -1.39 15.84
C ALA A 59 -14.24 0.01 15.16
N GLY A 60 -13.76 0.13 13.91
CA GLY A 60 -13.70 1.37 13.14
C GLY A 60 -12.36 2.11 13.27
N ILE A 61 -11.97 2.80 12.19
CA ILE A 61 -10.63 3.42 12.02
C ILE A 61 -10.29 4.45 13.11
N HIS A 62 -11.31 5.13 13.67
CA HIS A 62 -11.13 6.17 14.68
C HIS A 62 -10.93 5.65 16.11
N ALA A 63 -11.31 4.40 16.38
CA ALA A 63 -11.19 3.76 17.70
C ALA A 63 -10.13 2.65 17.72
N LEU A 64 -9.31 2.59 16.67
CA LEU A 64 -8.25 1.62 16.53
C LEU A 64 -7.21 1.79 17.65
N PRO A 65 -6.77 0.70 18.31
CA PRO A 65 -5.63 0.75 19.20
C PRO A 65 -4.35 1.06 18.42
N ASP A 66 -3.31 1.39 19.16
CA ASP A 66 -1.95 1.39 18.63
C ASP A 66 -1.48 -0.06 18.55
N PHE A 67 -0.96 -0.48 17.41
CA PHE A 67 -0.66 -1.89 17.19
C PHE A 67 0.53 -2.10 16.27
N ALA A 68 1.26 -3.18 16.54
CA ALA A 68 2.22 -3.77 15.62
C ALA A 68 1.87 -5.24 15.40
N VAL A 69 1.84 -5.69 14.14
CA VAL A 69 1.60 -7.07 13.74
C VAL A 69 2.75 -7.52 12.86
N VAL A 70 3.28 -8.70 13.13
CA VAL A 70 4.30 -9.38 12.31
C VAL A 70 3.77 -10.75 11.96
N GLU A 71 3.64 -11.04 10.67
CA GLU A 71 3.46 -12.38 10.13
C GLU A 71 4.81 -12.96 9.71
N LEU A 72 5.18 -14.10 10.29
CA LEU A 72 6.28 -14.94 9.85
C LEU A 72 5.81 -15.77 8.65
N ALA A 73 6.00 -15.23 7.44
CA ALA A 73 5.69 -15.96 6.22
C ALA A 73 6.78 -17.02 5.97
N GLY A 74 6.49 -18.25 6.39
CA GLY A 74 7.40 -19.38 6.25
C GLY A 74 7.66 -19.75 4.79
N THR A 75 8.86 -19.39 4.30
CA THR A 75 9.71 -20.12 3.33
C THR A 75 11.04 -19.37 3.28
N SER A 76 12.14 -20.08 3.55
CA SER A 76 13.48 -19.48 3.68
C SER A 76 13.92 -18.68 2.43
N PRO A 77 14.50 -17.47 2.58
CA PRO A 77 14.67 -16.74 3.84
C PRO A 77 13.33 -16.25 4.38
N GLU A 78 13.13 -16.40 5.69
CA GLU A 78 11.90 -15.96 6.37
C GLU A 78 11.56 -14.53 5.96
N THR A 79 10.43 -14.40 5.29
CA THR A 79 9.89 -13.09 4.91
C THR A 79 8.93 -12.68 6.01
N LEU A 80 9.17 -11.52 6.61
CA LEU A 80 8.26 -10.94 7.58
C LEU A 80 7.34 -9.98 6.85
N ARG A 81 6.03 -10.16 6.98
CA ARG A 81 5.09 -9.08 6.65
C ARG A 81 4.77 -8.34 7.93
N VAL A 82 4.92 -7.03 7.92
CA VAL A 82 4.77 -6.22 9.12
C VAL A 82 3.75 -5.12 8.88
N ALA A 83 2.90 -4.88 9.87
CA ALA A 83 1.98 -3.76 9.91
C ALA A 83 2.12 -3.00 11.23
N ALA A 84 2.19 -1.66 11.20
CA ALA A 84 2.36 -0.84 12.40
C ALA A 84 1.51 0.43 12.34
N ARG A 85 0.94 0.82 13.48
CA ARG A 85 0.11 2.03 13.64
C ARG A 85 0.21 2.60 15.05
N GLY A 86 0.37 3.92 15.14
CA GLY A 86 0.34 4.66 16.39
C GLY A 86 1.68 4.62 17.11
N GLU A 87 1.67 4.76 18.44
CA GLU A 87 2.88 4.81 19.28
C GLU A 87 3.55 3.43 19.43
N VAL A 88 3.92 2.82 18.30
CA VAL A 88 4.65 1.55 18.27
C VAL A 88 5.80 1.60 17.28
N THR A 89 6.80 0.77 17.54
CA THR A 89 7.95 0.60 16.64
C THR A 89 8.28 -0.87 16.49
N ILE A 90 8.63 -1.27 15.26
CA ILE A 90 9.16 -2.60 14.93
C ILE A 90 10.64 -2.45 14.60
N GLU A 91 11.49 -3.05 15.43
CA GLU A 91 12.94 -3.06 15.26
C GLU A 91 13.39 -4.45 14.82
N THR A 92 14.23 -4.54 13.80
CA THR A 92 14.76 -5.82 13.30
C THR A 92 16.26 -5.93 13.50
N ASP A 93 16.78 -7.16 13.58
CA ASP A 93 18.22 -7.43 13.68
C ASP A 93 19.03 -6.91 12.47
N ALA A 94 18.37 -6.79 11.31
CA ALA A 94 18.92 -6.17 10.11
C ALA A 94 19.02 -4.63 10.18
N GLY A 95 18.55 -4.01 11.27
CA GLY A 95 18.59 -2.56 11.48
C GLY A 95 17.43 -1.79 10.85
N ALA A 96 16.47 -2.47 10.19
CA ALA A 96 15.25 -1.83 9.74
C ALA A 96 14.36 -1.48 10.93
N VAL A 97 13.85 -0.24 10.93
CA VAL A 97 12.94 0.30 11.94
C VAL A 97 11.67 0.77 11.23
N ILE A 98 10.52 0.26 11.66
CA ILE A 98 9.21 0.68 11.15
C ILE A 98 8.51 1.44 12.26
N ASP A 99 8.27 2.73 12.04
CA ASP A 99 7.55 3.60 12.96
C ASP A 99 6.06 3.61 12.61
N GLY A 100 5.21 3.25 13.57
CA GLY A 100 3.75 3.26 13.41
C GLY A 100 3.16 4.67 13.37
N ARG A 101 3.92 5.69 13.79
CA ARG A 101 3.46 7.09 13.89
C ARG A 101 3.49 7.81 12.54
N ASP A 102 4.25 7.28 11.57
CA ASP A 102 4.42 7.89 10.26
C ASP A 102 3.22 7.69 9.32
N ALA A 103 2.22 6.89 9.72
CA ALA A 103 1.05 6.56 8.90
C ALA A 103 -0.27 7.04 9.50
N ARG A 104 -1.17 7.56 8.64
CA ARG A 104 -2.54 7.94 9.03
C ARG A 104 -3.45 6.73 9.27
N THR A 105 -3.25 5.63 8.54
CA THR A 105 -4.01 4.38 8.68
C THR A 105 -3.16 3.33 9.36
N TRP A 106 -2.15 2.79 8.67
CA TRP A 106 -1.05 1.97 9.21
C TRP A 106 0.01 1.84 8.11
N THR A 107 1.24 1.56 8.48
CA THR A 107 2.33 1.21 7.56
C THR A 107 2.30 -0.30 7.33
N GLU A 108 2.44 -0.76 6.09
CA GLU A 108 2.58 -2.17 5.75
C GLU A 108 3.80 -2.40 4.85
N THR A 109 4.71 -3.28 5.27
CA THR A 109 5.98 -3.54 4.56
C THR A 109 6.34 -5.01 4.65
N SER A 110 7.12 -5.51 3.68
CA SER A 110 7.73 -6.84 3.74
C SER A 110 9.24 -6.72 3.93
N LEU A 111 9.79 -7.51 4.85
CA LEU A 111 11.23 -7.61 5.11
C LEU A 111 11.71 -9.02 4.83
N SER A 112 12.95 -9.16 4.37
CA SER A 112 13.58 -10.44 4.09
C SER A 112 14.85 -10.62 4.92
N ALA A 113 15.24 -11.88 5.15
CA ALA A 113 16.46 -12.26 5.87
C ALA A 113 16.55 -11.72 7.32
N VAL A 114 15.41 -11.53 7.98
CA VAL A 114 15.34 -11.12 9.38
C VAL A 114 15.48 -12.36 10.28
N THR A 115 16.40 -12.34 11.24
CA THR A 115 16.60 -13.45 12.20
C THR A 115 16.13 -13.11 13.62
N GLY A 116 15.70 -11.87 13.83
CA GLY A 116 15.02 -11.44 15.04
C GLY A 116 14.38 -10.08 14.91
N PHE A 117 13.35 -9.84 15.71
CA PHE A 117 12.65 -8.57 15.76
C PHE A 117 12.15 -8.28 17.17
N ARG A 118 11.79 -7.02 17.38
CA ARG A 118 11.24 -6.49 18.62
C ARG A 118 10.12 -5.51 18.29
N LEU A 119 8.97 -5.72 18.92
CA LEU A 119 7.81 -4.83 18.91
C LEU A 119 7.85 -4.02 20.20
N VAL A 120 7.70 -2.70 20.10
CA VAL A 120 7.89 -1.78 21.21
C VAL A 120 6.76 -0.77 21.24
N HIS A 121 6.12 -0.59 22.39
CA HIS A 121 5.25 0.55 22.65
C HIS A 121 6.12 1.77 22.98
N VAL A 122 6.02 2.82 22.16
CA VAL A 122 6.77 4.05 22.32
C VAL A 122 6.30 4.77 23.59
N GLY A 123 7.27 5.14 24.45
CA GLY A 123 6.98 5.85 25.71
C GLY A 123 6.55 4.96 26.87
N ALA A 124 6.40 3.64 26.66
CA ALA A 124 6.21 2.71 27.76
C ALA A 124 7.47 2.59 28.65
N PRO A 125 7.32 2.40 29.97
CA PRO A 125 8.46 2.15 30.84
C PRO A 125 9.10 0.81 30.49
N GLU A 126 10.43 0.77 30.48
CA GLU A 126 11.15 -0.49 30.26
C GLU A 126 10.75 -1.52 31.31
N GLY A 127 10.26 -2.66 30.84
CA GLY A 127 9.90 -3.78 31.69
C GLY A 127 11.12 -4.46 32.30
N VAL A 128 10.87 -5.32 33.28
CA VAL A 128 11.94 -6.00 34.04
C VAL A 128 12.01 -7.47 33.70
N GLY A 129 13.24 -7.97 33.50
CA GLY A 129 13.50 -9.35 33.12
C GLY A 129 13.03 -9.66 31.71
N LEU A 130 13.39 -10.84 31.19
CA LEU A 130 12.89 -11.35 29.92
C LEU A 130 12.35 -12.76 30.16
N LEU A 131 11.03 -12.91 30.10
CA LEU A 131 10.35 -14.18 30.29
C LEU A 131 10.03 -14.80 28.93
N PRO A 132 10.14 -16.14 28.79
CA PRO A 132 9.71 -16.81 27.57
C PRO A 132 8.18 -16.76 27.44
N LEU A 133 7.71 -16.52 26.23
CA LEU A 133 6.31 -16.69 25.86
C LEU A 133 6.22 -17.83 24.84
N GLY A 134 5.40 -18.84 25.15
CA GLY A 134 5.00 -19.86 24.19
C GLY A 134 3.96 -19.31 23.22
N LEU A 135 3.01 -20.15 22.83
CA LEU A 135 1.80 -19.67 22.16
C LEU A 135 0.83 -19.12 23.22
N GLY A 136 0.35 -17.90 23.06
CA GLY A 136 -0.62 -17.30 23.98
C GLY A 136 -0.58 -15.78 24.03
N VAL A 137 -1.22 -15.25 25.07
CA VAL A 137 -1.37 -13.81 25.33
C VAL A 137 -0.75 -13.47 26.69
N ALA A 138 0.01 -12.37 26.76
CA ALA A 138 0.55 -11.82 28.00
C ALA A 138 0.41 -10.31 28.03
N ARG A 139 0.29 -9.72 29.23
CA ARG A 139 0.39 -8.27 29.40
C ARG A 139 1.84 -7.84 29.21
N ALA A 140 2.08 -6.95 28.25
CA ALA A 140 3.40 -6.46 27.91
C ALA A 140 3.31 -5.20 27.04
N ASP A 141 4.34 -4.37 27.13
CA ASP A 141 4.57 -3.22 26.24
C ASP A 141 5.66 -3.52 25.19
N GLU A 142 6.15 -4.76 25.18
CA GLU A 142 7.21 -5.22 24.30
C GLU A 142 7.06 -6.72 24.01
N LEU A 143 7.33 -7.11 22.77
CA LEU A 143 7.43 -8.51 22.36
C LEU A 143 8.63 -8.71 21.44
N ALA A 144 9.52 -9.65 21.78
CA ALA A 144 10.71 -9.94 20.99
C ALA A 144 10.72 -11.40 20.52
N TRP A 145 11.32 -11.65 19.36
CA TRP A 145 11.55 -12.98 18.81
C TRP A 145 12.94 -13.09 18.19
N GLY A 146 13.51 -14.30 18.23
CA GLY A 146 14.81 -14.59 17.61
C GLY A 146 15.98 -13.93 18.34
N ARG A 147 16.96 -13.42 17.58
CA ARG A 147 18.03 -12.55 18.09
C ARG A 147 17.64 -11.08 17.82
N PRO A 148 16.90 -10.41 18.72
CA PRO A 148 16.52 -9.03 18.50
C PRO A 148 17.78 -8.15 18.37
N ALA A 149 17.68 -7.06 17.62
CA ALA A 149 18.73 -6.05 17.55
C ALA A 149 19.17 -5.66 18.97
N ALA A 150 20.48 -5.60 19.21
CA ALA A 150 20.98 -5.05 20.47
C ALA A 150 20.47 -3.62 20.59
N GLN A 151 19.72 -3.33 21.66
CA GLN A 151 19.27 -1.98 21.97
C GLN A 151 20.48 -1.04 21.86
N SER A 152 20.46 -0.15 20.88
CA SER A 152 21.37 0.98 20.89
C SER A 152 20.92 1.83 22.09
N PRO A 153 21.76 2.09 23.10
CA PRO A 153 21.38 2.93 24.21
C PRO A 153 20.93 4.26 23.61
N ARG A 154 19.64 4.58 23.76
CA ARG A 154 19.13 5.91 23.48
C ARG A 154 20.02 6.86 24.27
N ALA A 155 20.86 7.62 23.57
CA ALA A 155 21.74 8.59 24.19
C ALA A 155 20.87 9.48 25.07
N ALA A 156 21.05 9.33 26.39
CA ALA A 156 20.48 10.26 27.35
C ALA A 156 20.91 11.65 26.88
N SER A 157 19.94 12.47 26.52
CA SER A 157 20.18 13.88 26.19
C SER A 157 20.58 14.59 27.47
N THR A 158 21.83 14.44 27.90
CA THR A 158 22.44 15.40 28.81
C THR A 158 22.61 16.68 28.02
N SER A 159 21.77 17.67 28.33
CA SER A 159 21.88 19.03 27.85
C SER A 159 23.26 19.59 28.22
N THR A 160 24.19 19.61 27.28
CA THR A 160 25.38 20.45 27.34
C THR A 160 24.96 21.87 26.90
N PRO A 161 25.27 22.93 27.68
CA PRO A 161 24.90 24.29 27.29
C PRO A 161 25.66 24.70 26.02
N ALA A 162 24.94 25.32 25.10
CA ALA A 162 25.42 25.74 23.79
C ALA A 162 26.62 26.69 23.88
N PRO A 163 27.71 26.49 23.11
CA PRO A 163 28.68 27.54 22.87
C PRO A 163 28.14 28.55 21.85
N THR A 164 28.31 29.83 22.18
CA THR A 164 28.03 31.03 21.38
C THR A 164 28.54 30.92 19.93
N PRO A 165 27.77 31.36 18.91
CA PRO A 165 28.18 31.28 17.52
C PRO A 165 29.27 32.32 17.19
N ALA A 166 30.37 31.85 16.60
CA ALA A 166 31.38 32.66 15.92
C ALA A 166 31.09 32.74 14.41
N PRO A 167 31.46 33.83 13.72
CA PRO A 167 31.06 34.13 12.34
C PRO A 167 31.68 33.20 11.27
N PRO A 168 31.05 33.07 10.09
CA PRO A 168 31.38 32.05 9.10
C PRO A 168 32.59 32.45 8.23
N ALA A 169 33.41 31.44 7.88
CA ALA A 169 34.38 31.49 6.79
C ALA A 169 33.97 30.45 5.72
N PRO A 170 34.28 30.69 4.42
CA PRO A 170 33.59 30.04 3.31
C PRO A 170 34.16 28.64 3.02
N SER A 171 33.29 27.70 2.68
CA SER A 171 33.66 26.43 2.04
C SER A 171 32.86 26.26 0.74
N LEU A 172 33.58 25.86 -0.30
CA LEU A 172 33.14 25.59 -1.67
C LEU A 172 32.27 24.32 -1.76
N PRO A 173 31.49 24.17 -2.85
CA PRO A 173 30.35 23.26 -2.89
C PRO A 173 30.79 21.80 -3.03
N ASP A 174 30.19 20.92 -2.25
CA ASP A 174 30.19 19.49 -2.51
C ASP A 174 28.75 19.02 -2.73
N GLU A 175 28.62 18.24 -3.79
CA GLU A 175 27.42 17.86 -4.49
C GLU A 175 26.74 16.71 -3.72
N THR A 176 25.52 16.92 -3.24
CA THR A 176 24.60 15.84 -2.90
C THR A 176 23.18 16.38 -2.97
N ASP A 177 22.58 16.21 -4.14
CA ASP A 177 21.18 16.54 -4.40
C ASP A 177 20.30 15.57 -3.60
N VAL A 178 19.60 16.13 -2.62
CA VAL A 178 18.65 15.45 -1.74
C VAL A 178 17.36 15.35 -2.55
N LEU A 179 16.96 14.14 -2.95
CA LEU A 179 15.68 13.92 -3.61
C LEU A 179 14.53 14.25 -2.65
N GLU A 180 13.91 15.41 -2.90
CA GLU A 180 12.60 15.79 -2.37
C GLU A 180 11.56 14.73 -2.76
N THR A 181 10.96 14.09 -1.76
CA THR A 181 9.83 13.18 -1.96
C THR A 181 8.58 14.01 -2.24
N LEU A 182 8.15 14.03 -3.50
CA LEU A 182 6.85 14.53 -3.91
C LEU A 182 5.73 13.67 -3.28
N SER A 183 5.08 14.22 -2.26
CA SER A 183 3.85 13.66 -1.69
C SER A 183 2.68 13.91 -2.65
N ILE A 184 2.12 12.86 -3.24
CA ILE A 184 0.89 12.95 -4.04
C ILE A 184 -0.30 12.79 -3.10
N ASP A 185 -1.03 13.89 -2.90
CA ASP A 185 -2.27 13.91 -2.13
C ASP A 185 -3.40 13.21 -2.91
N ARG A 186 -3.83 12.03 -2.44
CA ARG A 186 -4.92 11.25 -3.05
C ARG A 186 -6.32 11.80 -2.74
N SER A 187 -6.46 12.90 -2.00
CA SER A 187 -7.77 13.54 -1.78
C SER A 187 -8.34 14.24 -3.03
N LEU A 188 -7.55 14.39 -4.10
CA LEU A 188 -8.02 14.98 -5.36
C LEU A 188 -8.87 14.05 -6.25
N PHE A 189 -9.05 12.78 -5.88
CA PHE A 189 -9.79 11.79 -6.68
C PHE A 189 -11.00 11.14 -6.00
N ALA A 190 -11.38 11.59 -4.80
CA ALA A 190 -12.60 11.14 -4.14
C ALA A 190 -13.60 12.30 -4.06
N ARG A 191 -14.55 12.36 -4.99
CA ARG A 191 -15.81 13.07 -4.74
C ARG A 191 -16.71 12.13 -3.92
N PRO A 192 -17.18 12.53 -2.74
CA PRO A 192 -18.28 11.85 -2.07
C PRO A 192 -19.56 12.02 -2.91
N LEU A 193 -20.24 10.93 -3.22
CA LEU A 193 -21.63 10.96 -3.64
C LEU A 193 -22.47 10.87 -2.38
N ASP A 194 -22.74 12.01 -1.75
CA ASP A 194 -23.78 12.16 -0.74
C ASP A 194 -24.31 13.59 -0.81
N ASP A 195 -25.47 13.78 -1.44
CA ASP A 195 -26.33 14.94 -1.20
C ASP A 195 -27.79 14.56 -1.48
N GLU A 196 -28.56 14.37 -0.41
CA GLU A 196 -30.02 14.39 -0.47
C GLU A 196 -30.49 15.84 -0.69
N ASN A 197 -30.42 16.34 -1.93
CA ASN A 197 -31.39 17.28 -2.51
C ASN A 197 -31.11 17.51 -4.01
N LEU A 198 -31.62 16.65 -4.87
CA LEU A 198 -31.60 16.86 -6.32
C LEU A 198 -32.84 17.67 -6.74
N GLU A 199 -32.75 19.01 -6.71
CA GLU A 199 -33.59 19.82 -7.59
C GLU A 199 -33.10 19.61 -9.03
N LEU A 200 -33.92 18.93 -9.84
CA LEU A 200 -33.64 18.72 -11.25
C LEU A 200 -33.58 20.07 -11.98
N PRO A 201 -32.58 20.29 -12.86
CA PRO A 201 -32.53 21.51 -13.65
C PRO A 201 -33.72 21.55 -14.63
N ALA A 202 -34.38 22.71 -14.70
CA ALA A 202 -35.65 22.95 -15.37
C ALA A 202 -35.67 22.76 -16.92
N PHE A 203 -34.66 22.14 -17.52
CA PHE A 203 -34.60 21.86 -18.96
C PHE A 203 -35.05 20.44 -19.33
N LEU A 204 -35.46 19.61 -18.36
CA LEU A 204 -36.05 18.28 -18.58
C LEU A 204 -37.57 18.22 -18.32
N SER A 205 -38.23 19.38 -18.18
CA SER A 205 -39.69 19.46 -18.17
C SER A 205 -40.21 19.42 -19.59
N ASP A 206 -40.76 18.28 -19.99
CA ASP A 206 -41.55 18.14 -21.21
C ASP A 206 -42.88 18.88 -21.02
N ASP A 207 -43.05 20.03 -21.66
CA ASP A 207 -44.39 20.59 -21.90
C ASP A 207 -44.53 21.01 -23.35
N THR A 208 -45.68 20.66 -23.89
CA THR A 208 -45.97 20.63 -25.33
C THR A 208 -46.58 21.98 -25.71
N GLY A 209 -45.97 22.77 -26.60
CA GLY A 209 -46.56 24.05 -26.98
C GLY A 209 -45.76 24.92 -27.95
N ASP A 210 -45.94 24.67 -29.23
CA ASP A 210 -45.94 25.55 -30.40
C ASP A 210 -45.73 27.10 -30.24
N ILE A 211 -44.83 27.64 -31.11
CA ILE A 211 -44.89 28.90 -31.93
C ILE A 211 -43.79 29.99 -31.77
N GLU A 212 -43.15 30.24 -32.92
CA GLU A 212 -42.50 31.41 -33.59
C GLU A 212 -41.58 32.47 -32.93
N LEU A 213 -40.45 32.69 -33.63
CA LEU A 213 -39.41 33.76 -33.69
C LEU A 213 -39.96 35.21 -33.83
N PRO A 214 -39.19 36.34 -33.72
CA PRO A 214 -37.75 36.49 -34.03
C PRO A 214 -36.88 37.50 -33.21
N ASP A 215 -35.56 37.40 -33.45
CA ASP A 215 -34.43 38.35 -33.32
C ASP A 215 -34.57 39.65 -32.49
N ASP A 216 -33.64 39.87 -31.55
CA ASP A 216 -32.94 41.16 -31.51
C ASP A 216 -31.49 41.09 -31.01
N ARG A 217 -30.66 41.91 -31.63
CA ARG A 217 -29.20 41.90 -31.56
C ARG A 217 -28.69 42.58 -30.30
N THR A 218 -27.72 41.98 -29.61
CA THR A 218 -26.63 42.75 -28.98
C THR A 218 -25.34 41.93 -28.96
N LEU A 219 -24.40 42.35 -29.80
CA LEU A 219 -23.01 41.91 -29.82
C LEU A 219 -22.26 42.55 -28.65
N LEU A 220 -21.74 41.73 -27.72
CA LEU A 220 -20.55 42.07 -26.96
C LEU A 220 -19.63 40.84 -26.94
N GLY A 221 -18.51 40.99 -27.64
CA GLY A 221 -17.54 39.94 -27.87
C GLY A 221 -16.82 39.51 -26.60
N GLY A 222 -16.98 38.24 -26.25
CA GLY A 222 -15.92 37.45 -25.64
C GLY A 222 -15.72 36.26 -26.56
N ARG A 223 -14.59 36.21 -27.29
CA ARG A 223 -14.18 34.99 -28.00
C ARG A 223 -14.05 33.88 -26.96
N ARG A 224 -15.12 33.11 -26.75
CA ARG A 224 -14.99 31.77 -26.19
C ARG A 224 -14.24 31.00 -27.26
N ALA A 225 -12.94 30.82 -27.05
CA ALA A 225 -12.19 29.85 -27.81
C ALA A 225 -12.95 28.54 -27.66
N THR A 226 -13.57 28.08 -28.73
CA THR A 226 -13.94 26.68 -28.86
C THR A 226 -12.65 25.91 -28.56
N PRO A 227 -12.58 25.06 -27.54
CA PRO A 227 -11.41 24.20 -27.39
C PRO A 227 -11.30 23.45 -28.71
N ALA A 228 -10.16 23.63 -29.40
CA ALA A 228 -9.83 22.81 -30.56
C ALA A 228 -10.02 21.34 -30.15
N PRO A 229 -10.55 20.47 -31.03
CA PRO A 229 -10.60 19.05 -30.72
C PRO A 229 -9.17 18.61 -30.39
N THR A 230 -8.94 18.28 -29.12
CA THR A 230 -7.70 17.65 -28.70
C THR A 230 -7.55 16.41 -29.56
N PRO A 231 -6.39 16.16 -30.19
CA PRO A 231 -6.21 14.94 -30.95
C PRO A 231 -6.57 13.77 -30.03
N ALA A 232 -7.46 12.89 -30.47
CA ALA A 232 -7.82 11.69 -29.72
C ALA A 232 -6.59 10.79 -29.68
N VAL A 233 -5.77 10.94 -28.64
CA VAL A 233 -4.59 10.11 -28.40
C VAL A 233 -5.10 8.70 -28.15
N THR A 234 -4.81 7.79 -29.09
CA THR A 234 -5.17 6.39 -28.93
C THR A 234 -4.02 5.70 -28.22
N TYR A 235 -4.32 4.99 -27.13
CA TYR A 235 -3.32 4.24 -26.40
C TYR A 235 -3.38 2.76 -26.76
N VAL A 236 -2.21 2.12 -26.84
CA VAL A 236 -2.07 0.70 -27.16
C VAL A 236 -1.17 0.01 -26.14
N PHE A 237 -1.44 -1.27 -25.95
CA PHE A 237 -0.61 -2.19 -25.20
C PHE A 237 0.07 -3.13 -26.21
N ALA A 238 1.32 -2.84 -26.52
CA ALA A 238 2.11 -3.58 -27.51
C ALA A 238 2.76 -4.79 -26.86
N VAL A 239 2.22 -5.98 -27.12
CA VAL A 239 2.69 -7.27 -26.60
C VAL A 239 3.62 -7.92 -27.64
N GLU A 240 4.82 -8.27 -27.21
CA GLU A 240 5.76 -9.05 -27.98
C GLU A 240 5.55 -10.56 -27.76
N PRO A 241 5.56 -11.37 -28.84
CA PRO A 241 5.82 -10.98 -30.23
C PRO A 241 4.58 -10.45 -30.98
N GLY A 242 4.66 -9.21 -31.48
CA GLY A 242 3.93 -8.71 -32.66
C GLY A 242 2.43 -8.38 -32.52
N ARG A 243 1.91 -8.09 -31.32
CA ARG A 243 0.49 -7.73 -31.15
C ARG A 243 0.34 -6.34 -30.52
N GLU A 244 -0.41 -5.46 -31.16
CA GLU A 244 -0.81 -4.19 -30.56
C GLU A 244 -2.29 -4.23 -30.19
N LEU A 245 -2.58 -4.03 -28.91
CA LEU A 245 -3.92 -4.14 -28.36
C LEU A 245 -4.43 -2.75 -27.98
N PRO A 246 -5.50 -2.23 -28.60
CA PRO A 246 -6.05 -0.93 -28.21
C PRO A 246 -6.62 -0.99 -26.80
N LEU A 247 -6.37 0.05 -26.01
CA LEU A 247 -6.84 0.19 -24.64
C LEU A 247 -8.18 0.94 -24.58
N ASP A 248 -9.13 0.53 -25.42
CA ASP A 248 -10.50 1.07 -25.50
C ASP A 248 -11.43 0.54 -24.39
N ARG A 249 -11.04 -0.59 -23.80
CA ARG A 249 -11.72 -1.32 -22.73
C ARG A 249 -10.68 -2.04 -21.87
N PRO A 250 -11.02 -2.54 -20.67
CA PRO A 250 -10.09 -3.33 -19.86
C PRO A 250 -9.53 -4.51 -20.66
N LEU A 251 -8.23 -4.76 -20.54
CA LEU A 251 -7.51 -5.84 -21.22
C LEU A 251 -6.96 -6.80 -20.18
N VAL A 252 -7.19 -8.10 -20.37
CA VAL A 252 -6.77 -9.16 -19.45
C VAL A 252 -5.84 -10.11 -20.21
N LEU A 253 -4.58 -10.21 -19.77
CA LEU A 253 -3.53 -11.02 -20.40
C LEU A 253 -3.14 -12.21 -19.53
N GLY A 254 -3.05 -13.41 -20.09
CA GLY A 254 -2.53 -14.56 -19.34
C GLY A 254 -2.58 -15.88 -20.13
N ARG A 255 -2.11 -16.98 -19.53
CA ARG A 255 -2.00 -18.29 -20.21
C ARG A 255 -3.34 -18.97 -20.52
N GLY A 256 -4.40 -18.61 -19.82
CA GLY A 256 -5.75 -19.14 -20.06
C GLY A 256 -6.85 -18.36 -19.33
N PRO A 257 -7.02 -17.07 -19.62
CA PRO A 257 -8.00 -16.24 -18.91
C PRO A 257 -9.42 -16.71 -19.27
N ARG A 258 -10.31 -16.82 -18.28
CA ARG A 258 -11.69 -17.28 -18.50
C ARG A 258 -12.61 -16.10 -18.80
N PRO A 259 -13.24 -16.00 -19.99
CA PRO A 259 -14.14 -14.89 -20.36
C PRO A 259 -15.26 -14.60 -19.38
N ALA A 260 -15.85 -15.65 -18.80
CA ALA A 260 -16.93 -15.51 -17.83
C ALA A 260 -16.53 -14.75 -16.54
N ARG A 261 -15.24 -14.63 -16.22
CA ARG A 261 -14.74 -13.91 -15.02
C ARG A 261 -14.42 -12.43 -15.28
N HIS A 262 -14.42 -11.99 -16.54
CA HIS A 262 -14.04 -10.63 -16.93
C HIS A 262 -15.05 -10.07 -17.95
N PRO A 263 -16.29 -9.78 -17.54
CA PRO A 263 -17.31 -9.26 -18.45
C PRO A 263 -16.88 -7.89 -19.02
N GLY A 264 -16.93 -7.75 -20.35
CA GLY A 264 -16.58 -6.50 -21.03
C GLY A 264 -15.08 -6.27 -21.25
N ALA A 265 -14.21 -7.12 -20.70
CA ALA A 265 -12.78 -7.05 -20.93
C ALA A 265 -12.37 -7.74 -22.24
N ARG A 266 -11.37 -7.17 -22.93
CA ARG A 266 -10.64 -7.87 -23.99
C ARG A 266 -9.76 -8.92 -23.33
N ILE A 267 -9.80 -10.15 -23.81
CA ILE A 267 -8.98 -11.23 -23.28
C ILE A 267 -7.93 -11.62 -24.29
N GLU A 268 -6.68 -11.61 -23.84
CA GLU A 268 -5.53 -12.01 -24.62
C GLU A 268 -4.86 -13.24 -24.00
N ALA A 269 -4.91 -14.36 -24.73
CA ALA A 269 -4.23 -15.57 -24.34
C ALA A 269 -2.77 -15.51 -24.79
N VAL A 270 -1.85 -15.55 -23.82
CA VAL A 270 -0.41 -15.50 -24.07
C VAL A 270 0.18 -16.92 -24.05
N PRO A 271 0.86 -17.37 -25.12
CA PRO A 271 1.54 -18.66 -25.14
C PRO A 271 2.65 -18.72 -24.09
N SER A 272 2.64 -19.75 -23.25
CA SER A 272 3.63 -19.95 -22.18
C SER A 272 4.12 -21.41 -22.21
N PRO A 273 5.05 -21.72 -23.14
CA PRO A 273 5.53 -23.08 -23.36
C PRO A 273 6.38 -23.61 -22.20
N ALA A 274 7.11 -22.76 -21.46
CA ALA A 274 7.87 -23.17 -20.28
C ALA A 274 7.05 -23.08 -18.97
N LYS A 275 5.78 -22.66 -19.06
CA LYS A 275 4.84 -22.47 -17.92
C LYS A 275 5.31 -21.39 -16.93
N GLU A 276 6.15 -20.46 -17.35
CA GLU A 276 6.59 -19.34 -16.50
C GLU A 276 5.52 -18.24 -16.39
N ILE A 277 4.55 -18.22 -17.30
CA ILE A 277 3.39 -17.33 -17.20
C ILE A 277 2.29 -18.03 -16.42
N SER A 278 1.93 -17.42 -15.30
CA SER A 278 0.87 -17.93 -14.43
C SER A 278 -0.49 -18.02 -15.14
N GLY A 279 -1.32 -18.96 -14.71
CA GLY A 279 -2.69 -19.09 -15.23
C GLY A 279 -3.62 -17.94 -14.82
N ALA A 280 -3.23 -17.18 -13.78
CA ALA A 280 -3.92 -16.01 -13.27
C ALA A 280 -3.45 -14.76 -14.07
N PRO A 281 -4.38 -13.97 -14.64
CA PRO A 281 -4.04 -12.98 -15.64
C PRO A 281 -3.65 -11.60 -15.06
N LEU A 282 -2.94 -10.80 -15.84
CA LEU A 282 -2.73 -9.36 -15.61
C LEU A 282 -3.91 -8.60 -16.21
N GLU A 283 -4.59 -7.77 -15.43
CA GLU A 283 -5.61 -6.84 -15.93
C GLU A 283 -5.00 -5.45 -16.10
N VAL A 284 -5.18 -4.84 -17.27
CA VAL A 284 -4.76 -3.47 -17.55
C VAL A 284 -5.94 -2.64 -18.04
N ARG A 285 -6.06 -1.41 -17.52
CA ARG A 285 -7.13 -0.46 -17.87
C ARG A 285 -6.55 0.94 -18.03
N LEU A 286 -7.03 1.67 -19.04
CA LEU A 286 -6.69 3.07 -19.21
C LEU A 286 -7.45 3.95 -18.20
N ASP A 287 -6.74 4.91 -17.61
CA ASP A 287 -7.25 5.90 -16.66
C ASP A 287 -6.71 7.29 -17.03
N GLY A 288 -7.45 7.99 -17.87
CA GLY A 288 -6.97 9.21 -18.54
C GLY A 288 -5.77 8.89 -19.43
N GLU A 289 -4.61 9.46 -19.10
CA GLU A 289 -3.35 9.25 -19.83
C GLU A 289 -2.45 8.16 -19.23
N HIS A 290 -2.90 7.50 -18.15
CA HIS A 290 -2.12 6.53 -17.40
C HIS A 290 -2.71 5.13 -17.54
N LEU A 291 -1.87 4.10 -17.40
CA LEU A 291 -2.32 2.71 -17.35
C LEU A 291 -2.40 2.25 -15.89
N ILE A 292 -3.52 1.67 -15.50
CA ILE A 292 -3.65 0.93 -14.24
C ILE A 292 -3.47 -0.55 -14.58
N ALA A 293 -2.43 -1.16 -14.02
CA ALA A 293 -2.13 -2.58 -14.13
C ALA A 293 -2.40 -3.26 -12.78
N ARG A 294 -3.18 -4.33 -12.79
CA ARG A 294 -3.56 -5.12 -11.63
C ARG A 294 -3.21 -6.57 -11.86
N ASP A 295 -2.47 -7.14 -10.93
CA ASP A 295 -2.27 -8.58 -10.87
C ASP A 295 -3.54 -9.27 -10.37
N LEU A 296 -4.00 -10.34 -11.03
CA LEU A 296 -5.16 -11.12 -10.58
C LEU A 296 -4.71 -12.42 -9.92
N ASP A 297 -3.90 -12.27 -8.87
CA ASP A 297 -3.31 -13.33 -8.05
C ASP A 297 -2.43 -14.29 -8.84
N SER A 298 -1.53 -13.74 -9.66
CA SER A 298 -0.57 -14.57 -10.38
C SER A 298 0.46 -15.18 -9.42
N THR A 299 0.83 -16.43 -9.68
CA THR A 299 1.80 -17.17 -8.86
C THR A 299 3.21 -16.62 -9.00
N ASN A 300 3.59 -16.22 -10.21
CA ASN A 300 4.94 -15.76 -10.54
C ASN A 300 5.08 -14.23 -10.54
N GLY A 301 3.97 -13.49 -10.68
CA GLY A 301 4.00 -12.03 -10.80
C GLY A 301 4.35 -11.54 -12.21
N THR A 302 4.20 -10.24 -12.42
CA THR A 302 4.65 -9.50 -13.61
C THR A 302 5.71 -8.51 -13.20
N ILE A 303 6.87 -8.47 -13.87
CA ILE A 303 7.89 -7.46 -13.60
C ILE A 303 7.53 -6.21 -14.41
N VAL A 304 7.31 -5.09 -13.74
CA VAL A 304 6.99 -3.79 -14.33
C VAL A 304 8.22 -2.91 -14.27
N ARG A 305 8.63 -2.36 -15.41
CA ARG A 305 9.81 -1.51 -15.60
C ARG A 305 9.35 -0.15 -16.15
N PRO A 306 9.08 0.83 -15.27
CA PRO A 306 8.83 2.21 -15.70
C PRO A 306 10.10 2.81 -16.33
N GLN A 307 9.96 3.80 -17.20
CA GLN A 307 11.09 4.39 -17.93
C GLN A 307 12.12 5.07 -16.99
N ASP A 308 11.63 5.73 -15.93
CA ASP A 308 12.43 6.54 -15.00
C ASP A 308 12.43 5.98 -13.57
N SER A 309 12.17 4.68 -13.39
CA SER A 309 12.10 4.08 -12.05
C SER A 309 12.65 2.66 -12.02
N GLN A 310 13.00 2.17 -10.83
CA GLN A 310 13.49 0.81 -10.67
C GLN A 310 12.40 -0.23 -11.03
N PRO A 311 12.78 -1.42 -11.55
CA PRO A 311 11.84 -2.51 -11.78
C PRO A 311 11.07 -2.91 -10.50
N LEU A 312 9.77 -3.13 -10.62
CA LEU A 312 8.88 -3.58 -9.54
C LEU A 312 8.27 -4.94 -9.90
N LEU A 313 8.06 -5.81 -8.92
CA LEU A 313 7.32 -7.05 -9.10
C LEU A 313 5.86 -6.85 -8.70
N LEU A 314 4.96 -6.89 -9.68
CA LEU A 314 3.51 -6.82 -9.47
C LEU A 314 2.96 -8.24 -9.29
N ARG A 315 2.54 -8.60 -8.07
CA ARG A 315 2.01 -9.93 -7.75
C ARG A 315 1.01 -9.88 -6.58
N GLY A 316 0.24 -10.94 -6.39
CA GLY A 316 -0.64 -11.13 -5.23
C GLY A 316 -1.74 -10.07 -5.14
N GLY A 317 -2.39 -9.77 -6.26
CA GLY A 317 -3.52 -8.83 -6.27
C GLY A 317 -3.12 -7.35 -6.37
N ALA A 318 -1.82 -7.04 -6.33
CA ALA A 318 -1.30 -5.68 -6.34
C ALA A 318 -1.76 -4.88 -7.57
N THR A 319 -2.03 -3.59 -7.38
CA THR A 319 -2.44 -2.65 -8.43
C THR A 319 -1.45 -1.49 -8.51
N LEU A 320 -1.00 -1.16 -9.72
CA LEU A 320 0.00 -0.14 -10.00
C LEU A 320 -0.46 0.78 -11.13
N ARG A 321 -0.30 2.09 -10.95
CA ARG A 321 -0.52 3.10 -11.99
C ARG A 321 0.81 3.46 -12.64
N VAL A 322 0.90 3.41 -13.96
CA VAL A 322 2.15 3.62 -14.70
C VAL A 322 1.99 4.62 -15.86
N PRO A 323 3.06 5.37 -16.19
CA PRO A 323 3.07 6.26 -17.34
C PRO A 323 3.31 5.52 -18.66
N VAL A 324 3.04 6.21 -19.78
CA VAL A 324 3.42 5.78 -21.13
C VAL A 324 4.93 5.48 -21.18
N GLY A 325 5.32 4.47 -21.96
CA GLY A 325 6.69 3.97 -22.06
C GLY A 325 7.02 2.83 -21.09
N THR A 326 6.11 2.50 -20.15
CA THR A 326 6.35 1.43 -19.18
C THR A 326 6.34 0.06 -19.83
N ARG A 327 7.36 -0.75 -19.52
CA ARG A 327 7.50 -2.13 -19.98
C ARG A 327 7.04 -3.13 -18.92
N PHE A 328 6.32 -4.15 -19.34
CA PHE A 328 5.83 -5.26 -18.55
C PHE A 328 6.49 -6.53 -19.04
N ASP A 329 6.89 -7.39 -18.13
CA ASP A 329 7.53 -8.66 -18.40
C ASP A 329 6.74 -9.74 -17.66
N LEU A 330 6.04 -10.56 -18.44
CA LEU A 330 5.08 -11.54 -17.97
C LEU A 330 5.74 -12.92 -17.77
N GLY A 331 7.01 -13.09 -18.14
CA GLY A 331 7.71 -14.38 -18.18
C GLY A 331 7.68 -15.06 -19.56
N ASP A 332 8.43 -16.15 -19.74
CA ASP A 332 8.57 -16.89 -21.01
C ASP A 332 9.00 -16.01 -22.21
N GLY A 333 9.71 -14.91 -21.95
CA GLY A 333 10.15 -13.95 -22.98
C GLY A 333 9.02 -13.06 -23.52
N VAL A 334 7.82 -13.11 -22.93
CA VAL A 334 6.71 -12.25 -23.32
C VAL A 334 6.81 -10.93 -22.57
N THR A 335 7.03 -9.86 -23.34
CA THR A 335 7.06 -8.51 -22.81
C THR A 335 5.99 -7.65 -23.46
N ALA A 336 5.49 -6.66 -22.76
CA ALA A 336 4.54 -5.70 -23.30
C ALA A 336 4.94 -4.27 -22.97
N VAL A 337 4.59 -3.31 -23.81
CA VAL A 337 4.89 -1.89 -23.60
C VAL A 337 3.61 -1.08 -23.72
N PHE A 338 3.38 -0.20 -22.76
CA PHE A 338 2.30 0.79 -22.82
C PHE A 338 2.76 1.98 -23.65
N GLN A 339 2.14 2.22 -24.80
CA GLN A 339 2.55 3.29 -25.72
C GLN A 339 1.36 3.99 -26.38
N ILE A 340 1.63 5.12 -27.02
CA ILE A 340 0.66 5.83 -27.84
C ILE A 340 0.68 5.19 -29.23
N ALA A 341 -0.50 4.92 -29.81
CA ALA A 341 -0.63 4.47 -31.18
C ALA A 341 -0.03 5.53 -32.12
N THR A 342 0.90 5.10 -32.97
CA THR A 342 1.55 5.98 -33.96
C THR A 342 0.67 6.17 -35.19
#